data_AF-A0A7S4PGP4-F1
#
_entry.id   AF-A0A7S4PGP4-F1
#
_cell.length_a   1.000
_cell.length_b   1.000
_cell.length_c   1.000
_cell.angle_alpha   90.00
_cell.angle_beta   90.00
_cell.angle_gamma   90.00
#
_symmetry.space_group_name_H-M   'P 1'
#
loop_
_entity.id
_entity.type
_entity.pdbx_description
1 polymer ?
#
loop_
_entity_poly.entity_id
_entity_poly.type
_entity_poly.pdbx_seq_one_letter_code
_entity_poly.pdbx_strand_id
1 'polypeptide(L)'
;MDCDLLRGEVNDISAQVTSDKGETALLAAVVEWKLPERIKSTCLMVYEIDKCLGIVLLGSILLESKSKSRFTKCIWMTAGPHPALGILHVSQRMTSLRKFSVNRQEKNLLFIADSFLTYEKITTCTSFYLISRQYLVAGTASGEILLFSLDPLRLERRAKICESPITSIAVGPQATPVLCTTSLCGTVNFQPIWEIPRAISSRSFVVCLLFYSALFFLSFTKKPWVNFGTNRVLLCQK
;
A
#
# COMPACT_ATOMS: atom_id res chain seq x y z
N MET A 1 -39.06 19.04 -8.24
CA MET A 1 -37.61 19.36 -8.28
C MET A 1 -36.91 18.11 -7.78
N ASP A 2 -36.35 17.34 -8.71
CA ASP A 2 -35.84 16.01 -8.41
C ASP A 2 -34.54 16.10 -7.62
N CYS A 3 -34.54 15.56 -6.40
CA CYS A 3 -33.36 15.44 -5.53
C CYS A 3 -32.31 14.44 -6.04
N ASP A 4 -32.44 13.98 -7.29
CA ASP A 4 -31.55 12.98 -7.90
C ASP A 4 -30.32 13.59 -8.62
N LEU A 5 -30.22 14.92 -8.70
CA LEU A 5 -29.19 15.62 -9.48
C LEU A 5 -27.79 15.73 -8.84
N LEU A 6 -27.59 15.28 -7.60
CA LEU A 6 -26.27 15.32 -6.93
C LEU A 6 -26.00 14.07 -6.06
N ARG A 7 -26.32 12.86 -6.55
CA ARG A 7 -25.91 11.64 -5.86
C ARG A 7 -24.41 11.39 -6.07
N GLY A 8 -23.61 11.78 -5.07
CA GLY A 8 -22.23 11.32 -4.93
C GLY A 8 -22.19 9.85 -4.48
N GLU A 9 -21.30 9.05 -5.07
CA GLU A 9 -21.03 7.67 -4.64
C GLU A 9 -19.83 7.67 -3.70
N VAL A 10 -19.99 7.18 -2.47
CA VAL A 10 -18.87 7.05 -1.53
C VAL A 10 -18.06 5.82 -1.91
N ASN A 11 -16.82 6.03 -2.34
CA ASN A 11 -15.91 4.95 -2.73
C ASN A 11 -15.24 4.30 -1.51
N ASP A 12 -14.87 5.09 -0.49
CA ASP A 12 -14.21 4.62 0.72
C ASP A 12 -14.31 5.64 1.86
N ILE A 13 -14.20 5.16 3.10
CA ILE A 13 -14.21 5.96 4.32
C ILE A 13 -13.09 5.47 5.25
N SER A 14 -12.34 6.40 5.84
CA SER A 14 -11.38 6.11 6.90
C SER A 14 -11.61 7.03 8.10
N ALA A 15 -11.68 6.44 9.28
CA ALA A 15 -11.84 7.18 10.53
C ALA A 15 -10.59 7.05 11.41
N GLN A 16 -10.30 8.11 12.15
CA GLN A 16 -9.25 8.14 13.16
C GLN A 16 -9.74 8.89 14.39
N VAL A 17 -9.57 8.30 15.57
CA VAL A 17 -9.83 8.99 16.84
C VAL A 17 -8.65 9.92 17.14
N THR A 18 -8.91 11.19 17.45
CA THR A 18 -7.86 12.21 17.61
C THR A 18 -7.70 12.74 19.02
N SER A 19 -8.68 12.55 19.92
CA SER A 19 -8.51 12.93 21.33
C SER A 19 -8.19 11.74 22.22
N ASP A 20 -7.31 11.95 23.19
CA ASP A 20 -6.98 10.98 24.25
C ASP A 20 -8.21 10.59 25.09
N LYS A 21 -9.31 11.34 24.98
CA LYS A 21 -10.59 11.10 25.64
C LYS A 21 -11.64 10.46 24.72
N GLY A 22 -11.34 10.24 23.44
CA GLY A 22 -12.27 9.62 22.47
C GLY A 22 -13.50 10.47 22.14
N GLU A 23 -13.47 11.77 22.44
CA GLU A 23 -14.60 12.69 22.25
C GLU A 23 -14.72 13.21 20.80
N THR A 24 -13.61 13.19 20.07
CA THR A 24 -13.54 13.65 18.68
C THR A 24 -12.87 12.60 17.79
N ALA A 25 -13.44 12.42 16.60
CA ALA A 25 -12.89 11.57 15.54
C ALA A 25 -12.82 12.34 14.23
N LEU A 26 -11.77 12.14 13.48
CA LEU A 26 -11.67 12.59 12.09
C LEU A 26 -12.17 11.49 11.17
N LEU A 27 -12.93 11.88 10.16
CA LEU A 27 -13.40 11.00 9.11
C LEU A 27 -12.96 11.57 7.76
N ALA A 28 -12.27 10.78 6.96
CA ALA A 28 -11.96 11.08 5.58
C ALA A 28 -12.82 10.20 4.68
N ALA A 29 -13.39 10.78 3.62
CA ALA A 29 -14.20 10.06 2.65
C ALA A 29 -13.76 10.42 1.22
N VAL A 30 -13.69 9.40 0.37
CA VAL A 30 -13.47 9.56 -1.07
C VAL A 30 -14.83 9.44 -1.75
N VAL A 31 -15.28 10.51 -2.39
CA VAL A 31 -16.63 10.60 -2.98
C VAL A 31 -16.53 10.90 -4.46
N GLU A 32 -17.18 10.10 -5.29
CA GLU A 32 -17.34 10.34 -6.72
C GLU A 32 -18.58 11.17 -6.99
N TRP A 33 -18.39 12.35 -7.57
CA TRP A 33 -19.47 13.22 -8.02
C TRP A 33 -19.67 13.05 -9.52
N LYS A 34 -20.92 12.90 -9.93
CA LYS A 34 -21.32 13.01 -11.33
C LYS A 34 -21.70 14.45 -11.58
N LEU A 35 -20.79 15.23 -12.15
CA LEU A 35 -21.12 16.57 -12.60
C LEU A 35 -22.04 16.51 -13.83
N PRO A 36 -22.93 17.50 -14.04
CA PRO A 36 -23.89 17.53 -15.15
C PRO A 36 -23.26 17.32 -16.54
N GLU A 37 -21.98 17.64 -16.71
CA GLU A 37 -21.24 17.54 -17.97
C GLU A 37 -20.55 16.18 -18.21
N ARG A 38 -20.99 15.09 -17.54
CA ARG A 38 -20.40 13.73 -17.62
C ARG A 38 -18.95 13.60 -17.15
N ILE A 39 -18.35 14.66 -16.61
CA ILE A 39 -17.04 14.59 -15.98
C ILE A 39 -17.22 13.93 -14.61
N LYS A 40 -16.73 12.69 -14.47
CA LYS A 40 -16.63 12.04 -13.16
C LYS A 40 -15.46 12.67 -12.43
N SER A 41 -15.77 13.35 -11.33
CA SER A 41 -14.78 13.97 -10.47
C SER A 41 -14.77 13.26 -9.14
N THR A 42 -13.58 12.95 -8.62
CA THR A 42 -13.45 12.40 -7.27
C THR A 42 -13.05 13.53 -6.32
N CYS A 43 -13.72 13.61 -5.18
CA CYS A 43 -13.42 14.56 -4.12
C CYS A 43 -12.94 13.79 -2.89
N LEU A 44 -11.90 14.29 -2.23
CA LEU A 44 -11.55 13.89 -0.89
C LEU A 44 -12.16 14.89 0.08
N MET A 45 -12.97 14.41 1.01
CA MET A 45 -13.63 15.23 2.03
C MET A 45 -13.15 14.78 3.40
N VAL A 46 -12.89 15.75 4.29
CA VAL A 46 -12.45 15.49 5.67
C VAL A 46 -13.45 16.14 6.63
N TYR A 47 -13.92 15.36 7.58
CA TYR A 47 -14.91 15.71 8.58
C TYR A 47 -14.33 15.55 9.98
N GLU A 48 -14.82 16.38 10.90
CA GLU A 48 -14.69 16.20 12.33
C GLU A 48 -16.03 15.69 12.86
N ILE A 49 -16.00 14.60 13.61
CA ILE A 49 -17.15 14.06 14.33
C ILE A 49 -16.90 14.39 15.79
N ASP A 50 -17.70 15.30 16.30
CA ASP A 50 -17.70 15.69 17.71
C ASP A 50 -18.97 15.17 18.37
N LYS A 51 -18.82 14.61 19.57
CA LYS A 51 -19.94 14.01 20.31
C LYS A 51 -21.09 15.00 20.58
N CYS A 52 -20.79 16.29 20.67
CA CYS A 52 -21.76 17.35 20.99
C CYS A 52 -22.21 18.11 19.74
N LEU A 53 -21.31 18.38 18.80
CA LEU A 53 -21.57 19.21 17.61
C LEU A 53 -22.01 18.40 16.38
N GLY A 54 -21.90 17.07 16.43
CA GLY A 54 -22.22 16.19 15.32
C GLY A 54 -21.11 16.14 14.27
N ILE A 55 -21.47 16.00 12.99
CA ILE A 55 -20.51 15.86 11.88
C ILE A 55 -20.31 17.22 11.22
N VAL A 56 -19.08 17.72 11.22
CA VAL A 56 -18.68 19.00 10.64
C VAL A 56 -17.71 18.76 9.49
N LEU A 57 -17.97 19.33 8.31
CA LEU A 57 -17.01 19.31 7.20
C LEU A 57 -15.87 20.30 7.50
N LEU A 58 -14.64 19.78 7.62
CA LEU A 58 -13.45 20.60 7.81
C LEU A 58 -12.86 21.11 6.49
N GLY A 59 -13.01 20.34 5.42
CA GLY A 59 -12.54 20.75 4.11
C GLY A 59 -12.66 19.66 3.06
N SER A 60 -12.43 20.05 1.81
CA SER A 60 -12.51 19.16 0.66
C SER A 60 -11.50 19.55 -0.40
N ILE A 61 -10.98 18.57 -1.12
CA ILE A 61 -10.09 18.79 -2.27
C ILE A 61 -10.55 17.95 -3.45
N LEU A 62 -10.59 18.58 -4.63
CA LEU A 62 -10.83 17.90 -5.88
C LEU A 62 -9.61 17.05 -6.26
N LEU A 63 -9.82 15.76 -6.45
CA LEU A 63 -8.79 14.83 -6.89
C LEU A 63 -8.88 14.67 -8.41
N GLU A 64 -8.13 15.50 -9.13
CA GLU A 64 -8.01 15.33 -10.57
C GLU A 64 -7.17 14.09 -10.90
N SER A 65 -7.73 13.20 -11.69
CA SER A 65 -7.01 12.07 -12.27
C SER A 65 -6.68 12.38 -13.73
N LYS A 66 -5.38 12.37 -14.08
CA LYS A 66 -4.94 12.45 -15.49
C LYS A 66 -5.35 11.23 -16.32
N SER A 67 -5.78 10.14 -15.66
CA SER A 67 -6.20 8.90 -16.31
C SER A 67 -7.65 8.56 -15.94
N LYS A 68 -8.28 7.64 -16.68
CA LYS A 68 -9.63 7.13 -16.36
C LYS A 68 -9.71 6.34 -15.02
N SER A 69 -8.62 6.28 -14.24
CA SER A 69 -8.56 5.62 -12.93
C SER A 69 -9.35 6.37 -11.86
N ARG A 70 -10.06 5.61 -11.02
CA ARG A 70 -10.84 6.12 -9.88
C ARG A 70 -10.04 6.03 -8.58
N PHE A 71 -10.16 7.00 -7.69
CA PHE A 71 -9.65 6.86 -6.31
C PHE A 71 -10.61 5.98 -5.52
N THR A 72 -10.08 4.96 -4.87
CA THR A 72 -10.90 3.86 -4.32
C THR A 72 -10.59 3.54 -2.87
N LYS A 73 -9.53 4.11 -2.30
CA LYS A 73 -9.17 3.91 -0.90
C LYS A 73 -8.62 5.19 -0.29
N CYS A 74 -8.97 5.43 0.95
CA CYS A 74 -8.34 6.42 1.82
C CYS A 74 -7.95 5.80 3.16
N ILE A 75 -6.87 6.27 3.78
CA ILE A 75 -6.49 5.87 5.14
C ILE A 75 -5.75 6.97 5.87
N TRP A 76 -5.97 7.07 7.18
CA TRP A 76 -5.12 7.82 8.08
C TRP A 76 -3.88 7.00 8.49
N MET A 77 -2.69 7.57 8.27
CA MET A 77 -1.41 6.93 8.56
C MET A 77 -0.92 7.19 9.98
N THR A 78 -1.10 8.43 10.44
CA THR A 78 -0.63 8.91 11.74
C THR A 78 -1.55 10.02 12.20
N ALA A 79 -1.82 10.08 13.51
CA ALA A 79 -2.29 11.32 14.12
C ALA A 79 -1.14 12.32 14.01
N GLY A 80 -1.41 13.49 13.45
CA GLY A 80 -0.44 14.58 13.52
C GLY A 80 -0.51 15.22 14.92
N PRO A 81 0.61 15.75 15.43
CA PRO A 81 0.51 16.72 16.51
C PRO A 81 -0.17 17.98 15.96
N HIS A 82 -1.08 18.58 16.73
CA HIS A 82 -1.71 19.86 16.36
C HIS A 82 -0.62 20.88 15.93
N PRO A 83 -0.76 21.60 14.80
CA PRO A 83 -1.95 21.72 13.92
C PRO A 83 -2.06 20.67 12.81
N ALA A 84 -1.11 19.75 12.68
CA ALA A 84 -1.26 18.63 11.76
C ALA A 84 -2.34 17.69 12.30
N LEU A 85 -3.42 17.49 11.53
CA LEU A 85 -4.44 16.50 11.87
C LEU A 85 -3.93 15.09 11.61
N GLY A 86 -3.15 14.93 10.54
CA GLY A 86 -2.52 13.67 10.21
C GLY A 86 -2.06 13.59 8.78
N ILE A 87 -1.56 12.42 8.43
CA ILE A 87 -1.18 12.08 7.06
C ILE A 87 -2.26 11.15 6.52
N LEU A 88 -2.92 11.55 5.43
CA LEU A 88 -3.92 10.74 4.75
C LEU A 88 -3.35 10.21 3.42
N HIS A 89 -3.45 8.92 3.18
CA HIS A 89 -3.12 8.34 1.88
C HIS A 89 -4.39 8.04 1.11
N VAL A 90 -4.41 8.40 -0.18
CA VAL A 90 -5.49 8.05 -1.11
C VAL A 90 -4.90 7.30 -2.29
N SER A 91 -5.40 6.11 -2.60
CA SER A 91 -4.93 5.33 -3.75
C SER A 91 -5.93 5.32 -4.91
N GLN A 92 -5.41 5.51 -6.12
CA GLN A 92 -6.13 5.21 -7.34
C GLN A 92 -6.09 3.71 -7.61
N ARG A 93 -7.20 3.18 -8.16
CA ARG A 93 -7.20 1.84 -8.72
C ARG A 93 -6.07 1.79 -9.76
N MET A 94 -5.15 0.85 -9.56
CA MET A 94 -4.10 0.42 -10.48
C MET A 94 -2.68 1.00 -10.38
N THR A 95 -2.38 2.25 -10.00
CA THR A 95 -0.99 2.74 -10.18
C THR A 95 -0.50 3.89 -9.31
N SER A 96 -1.34 4.58 -8.53
CA SER A 96 -0.89 5.77 -7.80
C SER A 96 -1.37 5.84 -6.36
N LEU A 97 -0.45 6.30 -5.50
CA LEU A 97 -0.68 6.61 -4.10
C LEU A 97 -0.41 8.10 -3.92
N ARG A 98 -1.39 8.84 -3.43
CA ARG A 98 -1.22 10.26 -3.05
C ARG A 98 -1.19 10.36 -1.54
N LYS A 99 -0.14 10.96 -1.01
CA LYS A 99 -0.01 11.33 0.39
C LYS A 99 -0.50 12.76 0.56
N PHE A 100 -1.37 13.00 1.52
CA PHE A 100 -1.86 14.31 1.91
C PHE A 100 -1.47 14.56 3.36
N SER A 101 -0.63 15.56 3.60
CA SER A 101 -0.52 16.13 4.94
C SER A 101 -1.73 17.03 5.15
N VAL A 102 -2.58 16.69 6.12
CA VAL A 102 -3.79 17.43 6.45
C VAL A 102 -3.47 18.31 7.64
N ASN A 103 -3.31 19.61 7.40
CA ASN A 103 -3.01 20.58 8.46
C ASN A 103 -4.20 21.51 8.67
N ARG A 104 -4.59 21.71 9.93
CA ARG A 104 -5.55 22.73 10.34
C ARG A 104 -4.83 24.06 10.45
N GLN A 105 -4.82 24.84 9.37
CA GLN A 105 -4.40 26.23 9.42
C GLN A 105 -5.64 27.10 9.53
N GLU A 106 -5.89 27.64 10.73
CA GLU A 106 -7.10 28.40 11.04
C GLU A 106 -8.40 27.60 10.79
N LYS A 107 -9.22 28.03 9.82
CA LYS A 107 -10.49 27.42 9.41
C LYS A 107 -10.38 26.56 8.15
N ASN A 108 -9.21 26.47 7.52
CA ASN A 108 -9.01 25.76 6.25
C ASN A 108 -8.06 24.58 6.41
N LEU A 109 -8.33 23.52 5.65
CA LEU A 109 -7.40 22.40 5.53
C LEU A 109 -6.39 22.67 4.41
N LEU A 110 -5.11 22.65 4.76
CA LEU A 110 -4.05 22.58 3.76
C LEU A 110 -3.82 21.10 3.39
N PHE A 111 -3.87 20.80 2.11
CA PHE A 111 -3.56 19.49 1.54
C PHE A 111 -2.23 19.56 0.79
N ILE A 112 -1.15 19.02 1.36
CA ILE A 112 0.13 18.91 0.64
C ILE A 112 0.19 17.52 0.00
N ALA A 113 0.15 17.48 -1.34
CA ALA A 113 0.05 16.25 -2.11
C ALA A 113 1.43 15.80 -2.63
N ASP A 114 1.92 14.67 -2.12
CA ASP A 114 2.99 13.92 -2.80
C ASP A 114 2.37 12.77 -3.59
N SER A 115 2.54 12.79 -4.91
CA SER A 115 2.08 11.72 -5.78
C SER A 115 3.18 10.72 -6.05
N PHE A 116 2.92 9.45 -5.75
CA PHE A 116 3.81 8.36 -6.07
C PHE A 116 3.16 7.41 -7.07
N LEU A 117 3.92 7.00 -8.08
CA LEU A 117 3.50 6.05 -9.10
C LEU A 117 4.20 4.71 -8.85
N THR A 118 3.44 3.63 -8.74
CA THR A 118 3.99 2.28 -8.79
C THR A 118 3.80 1.75 -10.20
N TYR A 119 4.89 1.41 -10.89
CA TYR A 119 4.84 0.73 -12.20
C TYR A 119 4.53 -0.77 -12.07
N GLU A 120 4.22 -1.23 -10.85
CA GLU A 120 3.87 -2.61 -10.58
C GLU A 120 2.50 -2.95 -11.18
N LYS A 121 2.28 -4.24 -11.46
CA LYS A 121 1.07 -4.79 -12.07
C LYS A 121 -0.21 -4.16 -11.52
N ILE A 122 -1.28 -4.18 -12.32
CA ILE A 122 -2.63 -3.71 -11.99
C ILE A 122 -3.00 -4.07 -10.54
N THR A 123 -2.90 -3.07 -9.65
CA THR A 123 -3.26 -3.21 -8.25
C THR A 123 -4.78 -3.18 -8.14
N THR A 124 -5.34 -4.24 -7.57
CA THR A 124 -6.80 -4.46 -7.47
C THR A 124 -7.36 -4.05 -6.12
N CYS A 125 -6.56 -4.17 -5.04
CA CYS A 125 -6.92 -3.75 -3.69
C CYS A 125 -5.66 -3.34 -2.91
N THR A 126 -5.86 -2.52 -1.87
CA THR A 126 -4.79 -2.05 -0.98
C THR A 126 -5.28 -2.08 0.47
N SER A 127 -4.35 -2.32 1.38
CA SER A 127 -4.54 -2.29 2.82
C SER A 127 -3.25 -1.77 3.46
N PHE A 128 -3.35 -1.07 4.58
CA PHE A 128 -2.18 -0.51 5.23
C PHE A 128 -1.87 -1.28 6.49
N TYR A 129 -0.58 -1.37 6.78
CA TYR A 129 -0.05 -2.05 7.95
C TYR A 129 0.86 -1.07 8.71
N LEU A 130 0.47 -0.76 9.95
CA LEU A 130 1.09 0.26 10.78
C LEU A 130 1.67 -0.38 12.05
N ILE A 131 2.85 -1.01 11.96
CA ILE A 131 3.61 -1.42 13.16
C ILE A 131 5.06 -1.03 12.98
N SER A 132 5.53 -0.07 13.78
CA SER A 132 6.91 0.50 13.84
C SER A 132 7.45 1.14 12.56
N ARG A 133 7.04 0.66 11.39
CA ARG A 133 7.32 1.13 10.04
C ARG A 133 6.00 1.17 9.28
N GLN A 134 5.79 2.22 8.52
CA GLN A 134 4.58 2.42 7.75
C GLN A 134 4.66 1.59 6.47
N TYR A 135 3.88 0.51 6.40
CA TYR A 135 3.84 -0.38 5.25
C TYR A 135 2.50 -0.28 4.52
N LEU A 136 2.57 -0.30 3.19
CA LEU A 136 1.41 -0.49 2.33
C LEU A 136 1.44 -1.92 1.78
N VAL A 137 0.36 -2.65 1.99
CA VAL A 137 0.12 -3.97 1.40
C VAL A 137 -0.82 -3.82 0.22
N ALA A 138 -0.45 -4.34 -0.93
CA ALA A 138 -1.27 -4.26 -2.14
C ALA A 138 -1.49 -5.65 -2.73
N GLY A 139 -2.70 -5.88 -3.21
CA GLY A 139 -3.10 -7.08 -3.94
C GLY A 139 -3.22 -6.77 -5.41
N THR A 140 -2.78 -7.68 -6.26
CA THR A 140 -2.77 -7.49 -7.71
C THR A 140 -3.81 -8.34 -8.43
N ALA A 141 -4.14 -7.95 -9.66
CA ALA A 141 -4.96 -8.75 -10.56
C ALA A 141 -4.33 -10.10 -10.90
N SER A 142 -3.01 -10.23 -10.76
CA SER A 142 -2.31 -11.49 -10.97
C SER A 142 -2.23 -12.36 -9.71
N GLY A 143 -2.94 -12.03 -8.62
CA GLY A 143 -2.91 -12.86 -7.41
C GLY A 143 -1.61 -12.74 -6.58
N GLU A 144 -0.84 -11.68 -6.82
CA GLU A 144 0.36 -11.36 -6.02
C GLU A 144 0.02 -10.35 -4.92
N ILE A 145 0.70 -10.51 -3.78
CA ILE A 145 0.81 -9.51 -2.72
C ILE A 145 2.13 -8.76 -2.87
N LEU A 146 2.06 -7.44 -2.75
CA LEU A 146 3.16 -6.51 -2.75
C LEU A 146 3.22 -5.80 -1.39
N LEU A 147 4.40 -5.73 -0.78
CA LEU A 147 4.63 -4.96 0.44
C LEU A 147 5.57 -3.80 0.14
N PHE A 148 5.11 -2.58 0.35
CA PHE A 148 5.88 -1.36 0.17
C PHE A 148 6.20 -0.74 1.53
N SER A 149 7.47 -0.41 1.78
CA SER A 149 7.81 0.62 2.78
C SER A 149 7.31 1.96 2.25
N LEU A 150 6.83 2.86 3.12
CA LEU A 150 6.37 4.20 2.74
C LEU A 150 7.42 5.31 2.96
N ASP A 151 8.51 5.04 3.69
CA ASP A 151 9.56 6.02 3.97
C ASP A 151 10.99 5.41 3.85
N PRO A 152 11.65 5.52 2.68
CA PRO A 152 11.09 5.98 1.41
C PRO A 152 10.13 4.95 0.79
N LEU A 153 9.23 5.41 -0.10
CA LEU A 153 8.33 4.51 -0.82
C LEU A 153 9.12 3.51 -1.69
N ARG A 154 9.11 2.24 -1.31
CA ARG A 154 9.84 1.19 -2.02
C ARG A 154 9.19 -0.16 -1.84
N LEU A 155 9.10 -0.93 -2.93
CA LEU A 155 8.73 -2.34 -2.87
C LEU A 155 9.79 -3.13 -2.08
N GLU A 156 9.40 -3.68 -0.94
CA GLU A 156 10.27 -4.50 -0.09
C GLU A 156 10.08 -5.99 -0.34
N ARG A 157 8.83 -6.44 -0.49
CA ARG A 157 8.49 -7.86 -0.56
C ARG A 157 7.42 -8.13 -1.61
N ARG A 158 7.46 -9.32 -2.22
CA ARG A 158 6.50 -9.79 -3.23
C ARG A 158 6.27 -11.28 -3.06
N ALA A 159 5.01 -11.71 -3.05
CA ALA A 159 4.64 -13.13 -3.07
C ALA A 159 3.48 -13.37 -4.04
N LYS A 160 3.52 -14.48 -4.77
CA LYS A 160 2.37 -14.99 -5.52
C LYS A 160 1.58 -15.89 -4.59
N ILE A 161 0.32 -15.56 -4.33
CA ILE A 161 -0.53 -16.26 -3.36
C ILE A 161 -1.56 -17.16 -4.06
N CYS A 162 -2.08 -16.69 -5.20
CA CYS A 162 -3.01 -17.47 -6.00
C CYS A 162 -2.90 -17.08 -7.47
N GLU A 163 -3.53 -17.88 -8.34
CA GLU A 163 -3.60 -17.59 -9.78
C GLU A 163 -4.75 -16.64 -10.16
N SER A 164 -5.51 -16.16 -9.17
CA SER A 164 -6.70 -15.32 -9.35
C SER A 164 -6.49 -13.91 -8.80
N PRO A 165 -7.17 -12.87 -9.33
CA PRO A 165 -7.08 -11.51 -8.77
C PRO A 165 -7.36 -11.46 -7.27
N ILE A 166 -6.52 -10.74 -6.50
CA ILE A 166 -6.80 -10.46 -5.09
C ILE A 166 -7.84 -9.34 -5.02
N THR A 167 -8.98 -9.60 -4.40
CA THR A 167 -10.12 -8.65 -4.32
C THR A 167 -10.13 -7.85 -3.03
N SER A 168 -9.61 -8.40 -1.93
CA SER A 168 -9.50 -7.71 -0.64
C SER A 168 -8.28 -8.16 0.14
N ILE A 169 -7.77 -7.25 0.97
CA ILE A 169 -6.68 -7.50 1.92
C ILE A 169 -7.05 -6.86 3.25
N ALA A 170 -6.89 -7.60 4.34
CA ALA A 170 -6.92 -7.09 5.69
C ALA A 170 -5.64 -7.50 6.42
N VAL A 171 -5.18 -6.65 7.34
CA VAL A 171 -4.00 -6.91 8.14
C VAL A 171 -4.39 -6.95 9.61
N GLY A 172 -4.11 -8.07 10.28
CA GLY A 172 -4.39 -8.24 11.70
C GLY A 172 -3.45 -7.41 12.58
N PRO A 173 -3.93 -6.82 13.69
CA PRO A 173 -3.16 -5.93 14.56
C PRO A 173 -2.18 -6.64 15.53
N GLN A 174 -1.88 -7.92 15.32
CA GLN A 174 -1.13 -8.72 16.28
C GLN A 174 0.39 -8.45 16.22
N ALA A 175 1.09 -8.75 17.32
CA ALA A 175 2.57 -8.73 17.40
C ALA A 175 3.22 -9.53 16.25
N THR A 176 2.50 -10.54 15.79
CA THR A 176 2.73 -11.28 14.56
C THR A 176 1.67 -10.94 13.52
N PRO A 177 1.89 -9.94 12.65
CA PRO A 177 0.87 -9.51 11.69
C PRO A 177 0.52 -10.62 10.69
N VAL A 178 -0.75 -10.98 10.65
CA VAL A 178 -1.31 -11.94 9.68
C VAL A 178 -2.06 -11.15 8.61
N LEU A 179 -1.74 -11.44 7.36
CA LEU A 179 -2.49 -10.97 6.20
C LEU A 179 -3.62 -11.94 5.92
N CYS A 180 -4.83 -11.41 5.86
CA CYS A 180 -5.98 -12.10 5.30
C CYS A 180 -6.24 -11.55 3.90
N THR A 181 -6.29 -12.44 2.91
CA THR A 181 -6.57 -12.05 1.53
C THR A 181 -7.72 -12.86 0.97
N THR A 182 -8.57 -12.21 0.18
CA THR A 182 -9.62 -12.89 -0.60
C THR A 182 -9.32 -12.73 -2.08
N SER A 183 -9.53 -13.78 -2.85
CA SER A 183 -9.38 -13.75 -4.31
C SER A 183 -10.73 -13.74 -5.03
N LEU A 184 -10.72 -13.46 -6.33
CA LEU A 184 -11.91 -13.47 -7.17
C LEU A 184 -12.50 -14.88 -7.32
N CYS A 185 -11.69 -15.94 -7.24
CA CYS A 185 -12.19 -17.32 -7.24
C CYS A 185 -12.70 -17.80 -5.87
N GLY A 186 -12.80 -16.90 -4.88
CA GLY A 186 -13.36 -17.20 -3.57
C GLY A 186 -12.40 -17.83 -2.57
N THR A 187 -11.10 -17.94 -2.90
CA THR A 187 -10.12 -18.46 -1.93
C THR A 187 -9.80 -17.40 -0.88
N VAL A 188 -9.79 -17.81 0.38
CA VAL A 188 -9.34 -16.99 1.51
C VAL A 188 -7.99 -17.55 1.98
N ASN A 189 -6.97 -16.70 2.04
CA ASN A 189 -5.64 -17.08 2.49
C ASN A 189 -5.23 -16.27 3.71
N PHE A 190 -4.66 -16.94 4.70
CA PHE A 190 -4.04 -16.34 5.87
C PHE A 190 -2.54 -16.62 5.82
N GLN A 191 -1.71 -15.58 5.86
CA GLN A 191 -0.27 -15.75 5.91
C GLN A 191 0.39 -14.69 6.79
N PRO A 192 1.42 -15.04 7.56
CA PRO A 192 2.25 -14.04 8.21
C PRO A 192 2.98 -13.11 7.23
N ILE A 193 3.11 -11.82 7.56
CA ILE A 193 3.81 -10.85 6.68
C ILE A 193 5.27 -11.24 6.43
N TRP A 194 5.95 -11.83 7.42
CA TRP A 194 7.38 -12.14 7.32
C TRP A 194 7.70 -13.26 6.33
N GLU A 195 6.71 -14.07 5.94
CA GLU A 195 6.84 -15.15 4.96
C GLU A 195 6.84 -14.64 3.51
N ILE A 196 6.40 -13.39 3.27
CA ILE A 196 6.49 -12.78 1.94
C ILE A 196 7.98 -12.57 1.61
N PRO A 197 8.53 -13.20 0.56
CA PRO A 197 9.94 -13.07 0.26
C PRO A 197 10.30 -11.66 -0.20
N ARG A 198 11.55 -11.25 0.06
CA ARG A 198 12.05 -9.94 -0.37
C ARG A 198 11.99 -9.83 -1.89
N ALA A 199 11.48 -8.70 -2.37
CA ALA A 199 11.48 -8.39 -3.78
C ALA A 199 12.93 -8.18 -4.23
N ILE A 200 13.41 -9.05 -5.12
CA ILE A 200 14.71 -8.88 -5.74
C ILE A 200 14.57 -7.73 -6.72
N SER A 201 15.33 -6.64 -6.53
CA SER A 201 15.33 -5.54 -7.49
C SER A 201 15.81 -6.03 -8.85
N SER A 202 15.36 -5.44 -9.96
CA SER A 202 15.83 -5.81 -11.31
C SER A 202 17.36 -5.73 -11.44
N ARG A 203 18.00 -4.77 -10.77
CA ARG A 203 19.48 -4.66 -10.70
C ARG A 203 20.09 -5.83 -9.93
N SER A 204 19.52 -6.18 -8.78
CA SER A 204 19.96 -7.34 -7.99
C SER A 204 19.74 -8.65 -8.74
N PHE A 205 18.68 -8.77 -9.52
CA PHE A 205 18.39 -9.94 -10.35
C PHE A 205 19.46 -10.09 -11.44
N VAL A 206 19.81 -9.01 -12.16
CA VAL A 206 20.90 -9.03 -13.15
C VAL A 206 22.22 -9.42 -12.49
N VAL A 207 22.56 -8.86 -11.33
CA VAL A 207 23.79 -9.23 -10.60
C VAL A 207 23.78 -10.70 -10.16
N CYS A 208 22.67 -11.20 -9.61
CA CYS A 208 22.52 -12.60 -9.24
C CYS A 208 22.60 -13.53 -10.46
N LEU A 209 22.00 -13.14 -11.59
CA LEU A 209 22.05 -13.88 -12.84
C LEU A 209 23.49 -13.93 -13.40
N LEU A 210 24.20 -12.79 -13.39
CA LEU A 210 25.59 -12.71 -13.81
C LEU A 210 26.49 -13.56 -12.91
N PHE A 211 26.28 -13.50 -11.60
CA PHE A 211 27.02 -14.31 -10.63
C PHE A 211 26.74 -15.81 -10.83
N TYR A 212 25.48 -16.20 -11.01
CA TYR A 212 25.10 -17.58 -11.28
C TYR A 212 25.67 -18.08 -12.60
N SER A 213 25.63 -17.24 -13.64
CA SER A 213 26.23 -17.55 -14.94
C SER A 213 27.75 -17.70 -14.80
N ALA A 214 28.43 -16.82 -14.07
CA ALA A 214 29.86 -16.94 -13.80
C ALA A 214 30.21 -18.22 -13.03
N LEU A 215 29.44 -18.59 -12.01
CA LEU A 215 29.61 -19.86 -11.29
C LEU A 215 29.37 -21.06 -12.21
N PHE A 216 28.35 -21.02 -13.06
CA PHE A 216 28.08 -22.05 -14.06
C PHE A 216 29.27 -22.18 -15.04
N PHE A 217 29.76 -21.08 -15.62
CA PHE A 217 30.94 -21.09 -16.48
C PHE A 217 32.20 -21.57 -15.76
N LEU A 218 32.42 -21.20 -14.50
CA LEU A 218 33.52 -21.72 -13.67
C LEU A 218 33.40 -23.22 -13.39
N SER A 219 32.18 -23.75 -13.33
CA SER A 219 31.91 -25.18 -13.18
C SER A 219 32.26 -25.96 -14.46
N PHE A 220 32.04 -25.37 -15.64
CA PHE A 220 32.35 -25.97 -16.94
C PHE A 220 33.79 -25.75 -17.41
N THR A 221 34.46 -24.69 -16.93
CA THR A 221 35.88 -24.42 -17.25
C THR A 221 36.84 -25.19 -16.35
N LYS A 222 36.34 -25.85 -15.29
CA LYS A 222 37.08 -26.93 -14.64
C LYS A 222 37.10 -28.15 -15.57
N LYS A 223 38.18 -28.27 -16.35
CA LYS A 223 38.84 -29.57 -16.53
C LYS A 223 38.82 -30.30 -15.16
N PRO A 224 38.61 -31.63 -15.12
CA PRO A 224 38.61 -32.36 -13.85
C PRO A 224 39.86 -31.92 -13.10
N TRP A 225 39.71 -31.60 -11.82
CA TRP A 225 40.84 -31.29 -10.94
C TRP A 225 41.71 -32.54 -10.80
N VAL A 226 42.46 -32.84 -11.86
CA VAL A 226 43.61 -33.71 -11.90
C VAL A 226 44.76 -32.77 -11.55
N ASN A 227 45.35 -33.00 -10.38
CA ASN A 227 46.49 -32.27 -9.80
C ASN A 227 46.16 -31.02 -8.98
N PHE A 228 45.41 -31.18 -7.89
CA PHE A 228 45.94 -30.66 -6.64
C PHE A 228 46.64 -31.82 -5.93
N GLY A 229 47.96 -31.74 -5.91
CA GLY A 229 48.82 -32.73 -5.29
C GLY A 229 48.39 -33.03 -3.86
N THR A 230 48.46 -34.30 -3.51
CA THR A 230 49.13 -34.78 -2.29
C THR A 230 49.56 -33.65 -1.35
N ASN A 231 48.67 -33.23 -0.47
CA ASN A 231 49.04 -32.83 0.88
C ASN A 231 47.94 -33.28 1.83
N ARG A 232 48.23 -34.42 2.44
CA ARG A 232 47.66 -34.86 3.71
C ARG A 232 47.61 -33.67 4.67
N VAL A 233 46.41 -33.27 5.08
CA VAL A 233 46.21 -32.78 6.45
C VAL A 233 44.98 -33.49 7.00
N LEU A 234 45.30 -34.48 7.83
CA LEU A 234 44.49 -35.20 8.79
C LEU A 234 43.19 -34.49 9.20
N LEU A 235 42.06 -35.04 8.76
CA LEU A 235 40.84 -35.01 9.56
C LEU A 235 40.94 -36.17 10.55
N CYS A 236 41.03 -35.81 11.83
CA CYS A 236 40.86 -36.72 12.95
C CYS A 236 39.61 -37.57 12.74
N GLN A 237 39.78 -38.89 12.72
CA GLN A 237 38.73 -39.84 13.04
C GLN A 237 39.19 -40.62 14.27
N LYS A 238 38.25 -40.77 15.22
CA LYS A 238 38.28 -41.86 16.19
C LYS A 238 38.19 -43.19 15.47
#